data_AF-A0A6A3LFC5-F1
#
_entry.id   AF-A0A6A3LFC5-F1
#
_cell.length_a   1.000
_cell.length_b   1.000
_cell.length_c   1.000
_cell.angle_alpha   90.00
_cell.angle_beta   90.00
_cell.angle_gamma   90.00
#
_symmetry.space_group_name_H-M   'P 1'
#
loop_
_entity.id
_entity.type
_entity.pdbx_description
1 polymer ?
#
loop_
_entity_poly.entity_id
_entity_poly.type
_entity_poly.pdbx_seq_one_letter_code
_entity_poly.pdbx_strand_id
1 'polypeptide(L)'
;MYPGLDPAVRETKRKRIYYWRKMSAKVERACISSKTSSMKKLRPMGTTTVLSRDTELQLVEWVNEYRRLGAPVSALMLHFKALDYAEQAGFSRQTFTASWAWRKGFIKRHRLSCRART
;
A
#
# COMPACT_ATOMS: atom_id res chain seq x y z
N MET A 1 -38.26 5.32 11.97
CA MET A 1 -38.25 4.36 10.84
C MET A 1 -38.57 5.16 9.58
N TYR A 2 -37.69 5.21 8.56
CA TYR A 2 -37.79 6.15 7.44
C TYR A 2 -38.95 5.82 6.48
N PRO A 3 -40.08 6.55 6.50
CA PRO A 3 -41.20 6.33 5.57
C PRO A 3 -40.87 6.98 4.22
N GLY A 4 -41.11 6.29 3.10
CA GLY A 4 -40.89 6.83 1.75
C GLY A 4 -39.55 6.45 1.07
N LEU A 5 -38.65 5.75 1.76
CA LEU A 5 -37.47 5.18 1.11
C LEU A 5 -37.78 3.79 0.53
N ASP A 6 -37.37 3.60 -0.72
CA ASP A 6 -37.31 2.31 -1.41
C ASP A 6 -36.71 1.23 -0.48
N PRO A 7 -37.35 0.04 -0.37
CA PRO A 7 -36.90 -1.02 0.52
C PRO A 7 -35.42 -1.43 0.33
N ALA A 8 -34.90 -1.43 -0.91
CA ALA A 8 -33.52 -1.82 -1.17
C ALA A 8 -32.52 -0.74 -0.71
N VAL A 9 -32.85 0.54 -0.93
CA VAL A 9 -32.06 1.68 -0.41
C VAL A 9 -32.04 1.65 1.12
N ARG A 10 -33.18 1.37 1.75
CA ARG A 10 -33.31 1.26 3.20
C ARG A 10 -32.42 0.15 3.76
N GLU A 11 -32.48 -1.04 3.14
CA GLU A 11 -31.67 -2.17 3.57
C GLU A 11 -30.17 -1.92 3.39
N THR A 12 -29.78 -1.24 2.30
CA THR A 12 -28.38 -0.85 2.07
C THR A 12 -27.87 0.09 3.15
N LYS A 13 -28.67 1.11 3.53
CA LYS A 13 -28.32 2.03 4.62
C LYS A 13 -28.24 1.31 5.96
N ARG A 14 -29.20 0.41 6.24
CA ARG A 14 -29.20 -0.45 7.44
C ARG A 14 -27.90 -1.25 7.54
N LYS A 15 -27.52 -1.97 6.48
CA LYS A 15 -26.26 -2.75 6.42
C LYS A 15 -25.03 -1.87 6.65
N ARG A 16 -24.97 -0.68 6.06
CA ARG A 16 -23.87 0.28 6.31
C ARG A 16 -23.79 0.69 7.77
N ILE A 17 -24.91 1.05 8.41
CA ILE A 17 -24.93 1.43 9.83
C ILE A 17 -24.42 0.29 10.71
N TYR A 18 -24.88 -0.95 10.48
CA TYR A 18 -24.39 -2.12 11.21
C TYR A 18 -22.89 -2.35 11.00
N TYR A 19 -22.40 -2.20 9.77
CA TYR A 19 -20.99 -2.30 9.45
C TYR A 19 -20.15 -1.24 10.18
N TRP A 20 -20.58 0.02 10.17
CA TRP A 20 -19.94 1.10 10.91
C TRP A 20 -19.92 0.82 12.42
N ARG A 21 -21.04 0.34 12.98
CA ARG A 21 -21.13 -0.03 14.40
C ARG A 21 -20.15 -1.16 14.74
N LYS A 22 -20.03 -2.18 13.89
CA LYS A 22 -19.06 -3.28 14.04
C LYS A 22 -17.61 -2.78 13.97
N MET A 23 -17.34 -1.70 13.24
CA MET A 23 -16.01 -1.12 13.07
C MET A 23 -15.69 0.04 14.02
N SER A 24 -16.60 0.42 14.92
CA SER A 24 -16.47 1.55 15.84
C SER A 24 -15.13 1.59 16.56
N ALA A 25 -14.72 0.50 17.20
CA ALA A 25 -13.43 0.39 17.90
C ALA A 25 -12.19 0.60 16.99
N LYS A 26 -12.30 0.34 15.69
CA LYS A 26 -11.23 0.63 14.71
C LYS A 26 -11.20 2.12 14.37
N VAL A 27 -12.35 2.76 14.26
CA VAL A 27 -12.49 4.20 14.00
C VAL A 27 -12.01 5.01 15.20
N GLU A 28 -12.43 4.65 16.42
CA GLU A 28 -12.01 5.32 17.65
C GLU A 28 -10.48 5.29 17.84
N ARG A 29 -9.85 4.13 17.65
CA ARG A 29 -8.38 4.01 17.66
C ARG A 29 -7.70 4.93 16.65
N ALA A 30 -8.30 5.10 15.47
CA ALA A 30 -7.75 5.99 14.46
C ALA A 30 -7.94 7.47 14.82
N CYS A 31 -9.01 7.83 15.51
CA CYS A 31 -9.24 9.19 16.00
C CYS A 31 -8.24 9.60 17.10
N ILE A 32 -7.84 8.66 17.95
CA ILE A 32 -6.86 8.91 19.04
C ILE A 32 -5.44 9.15 18.48
N SER A 33 -5.08 8.48 17.38
CA SER A 33 -3.76 8.62 16.79
C SER A 33 -3.59 9.95 16.05
N SER A 34 -2.59 10.74 16.42
CA SER A 34 -2.25 12.02 15.79
C SER A 34 -1.99 11.93 14.28
N LYS A 35 -1.56 10.76 13.80
CA LYS A 35 -1.29 10.51 12.37
C LYS A 35 -2.54 10.23 11.55
N THR A 36 -3.62 9.79 12.20
CA THR A 36 -4.82 9.27 11.52
C THR A 36 -6.10 10.03 11.87
N SER A 37 -6.06 10.91 12.87
CA SER A 37 -7.22 11.66 13.36
C SER A 37 -7.86 12.57 12.30
N SER A 38 -7.06 13.14 11.40
CA SER A 38 -7.54 13.98 10.29
C SER A 38 -7.95 13.18 9.03
N MET A 39 -7.79 11.85 9.04
CA MET A 39 -8.05 11.02 7.87
C MET A 39 -9.54 10.64 7.75
N LYS A 40 -10.16 10.96 6.61
CA LYS A 40 -11.56 10.58 6.30
C LYS A 40 -11.74 9.13 5.87
N LYS A 41 -10.64 8.42 5.54
CA LYS A 41 -10.66 7.04 5.05
C LYS A 41 -9.47 6.27 5.62
N LEU A 42 -9.75 5.14 6.24
CA LEU A 42 -8.74 4.17 6.67
C LEU A 42 -8.66 3.06 5.63
N ARG A 43 -7.48 2.89 5.03
CA ARG A 43 -7.22 1.75 4.15
C ARG A 43 -6.53 0.65 4.96
N PRO A 44 -6.88 -0.63 4.76
CA PRO A 44 -6.07 -1.72 5.27
C PRO A 44 -4.62 -1.57 4.79
N MET A 45 -3.68 -1.96 5.64
CA MET A 45 -2.30 -2.16 5.21
C MET A 45 -2.31 -3.19 4.06
N GLY A 46 -1.70 -2.86 2.93
CA GLY A 46 -1.67 -3.72 1.73
C GLY A 46 -2.75 -3.48 0.68
N THR A 47 -3.63 -2.48 0.83
CA THR A 47 -4.68 -2.16 -0.18
C THR A 47 -4.21 -1.23 -1.30
N THR A 48 -3.00 -0.66 -1.21
CA THR A 48 -2.35 -0.10 -2.41
C THR A 48 -1.98 -1.29 -3.31
N THR A 49 -1.93 -1.12 -4.63
CA THR A 49 -1.39 -2.13 -5.58
C THR A 49 0.08 -2.42 -5.25
N VAL A 50 0.30 -3.22 -4.22
CA VAL A 50 1.61 -3.69 -3.78
C VAL A 50 1.82 -5.02 -4.49
N LEU A 51 2.99 -5.17 -5.09
CA LEU A 51 3.54 -6.47 -5.46
C LEU A 51 3.28 -7.49 -4.34
N SER A 52 3.16 -8.77 -4.68
CA SER A 52 3.10 -9.81 -3.66
C SER A 52 4.31 -9.69 -2.74
N ARG A 53 4.17 -10.15 -1.48
CA ARG A 53 5.28 -10.11 -0.52
C ARG A 53 6.51 -10.83 -1.05
N ASP A 54 6.32 -11.94 -1.74
CA ASP A 54 7.41 -12.76 -2.29
C ASP A 54 8.14 -12.02 -3.42
N THR A 55 7.40 -11.41 -4.35
CA THR A 55 7.98 -10.56 -5.41
C THR A 55 8.71 -9.35 -4.82
N GLU A 56 8.15 -8.75 -3.76
CA GLU A 56 8.79 -7.62 -3.07
C GLU A 56 10.10 -8.05 -2.37
N LEU A 57 10.16 -9.26 -1.81
CA LEU A 57 11.37 -9.81 -1.19
C LEU A 57 12.47 -10.10 -2.21
N GLN A 58 12.13 -10.65 -3.38
CA GLN A 58 13.14 -10.86 -4.43
C GLN A 58 13.74 -9.54 -4.93
N LEU A 59 12.93 -8.48 -5.00
CA LEU A 59 13.44 -7.16 -5.33
C LEU A 59 14.38 -6.62 -4.24
N VAL A 60 14.14 -6.95 -2.97
CA VAL A 60 15.04 -6.60 -1.85
C VAL A 60 16.36 -7.36 -1.95
N GLU A 61 16.33 -8.65 -2.26
CA GLU A 61 17.52 -9.47 -2.49
C GLU A 61 18.38 -8.87 -3.59
N TRP A 62 17.78 -8.54 -4.73
CA TRP A 62 18.45 -7.86 -5.84
C TRP A 62 19.12 -6.53 -5.42
N VAL A 63 18.43 -5.70 -4.63
CA VAL A 63 19.03 -4.45 -4.10
C VAL A 63 20.23 -4.75 -3.19
N ASN A 64 20.13 -5.78 -2.35
CA ASN A 64 21.20 -6.14 -1.42
C ASN A 64 22.42 -6.73 -2.12
N GLU A 65 22.23 -7.50 -3.19
CA GLU A 65 23.31 -7.99 -4.03
C GLU A 65 24.10 -6.84 -4.67
N TYR A 66 23.42 -5.84 -5.23
CA TYR A 66 24.07 -4.64 -5.77
C TYR A 66 24.88 -3.89 -4.70
N ARG A 67 24.32 -3.75 -3.49
CA ARG A 67 25.06 -3.16 -2.37
C ARG A 67 26.27 -3.97 -1.94
N ARG A 68 26.17 -5.31 -1.96
CA ARG A 68 27.30 -6.20 -1.66
C ARG A 68 28.45 -6.01 -2.66
N LEU A 69 28.11 -5.72 -3.92
CA LEU A 69 29.07 -5.38 -4.98
C LEU A 69 29.59 -3.94 -4.89
N GLY A 70 29.17 -3.16 -3.87
CA GLY A 70 29.59 -1.76 -3.70
C GLY A 70 28.92 -0.78 -4.67
N ALA A 71 27.97 -1.22 -5.48
CA ALA A 71 27.30 -0.39 -6.47
C ALA A 71 25.99 0.22 -5.91
N PRO A 72 25.77 1.54 -6.04
CA PRO A 72 24.52 2.16 -5.63
C PRO A 72 23.38 1.80 -6.59
N VAL A 73 22.21 1.45 -6.06
CA VAL A 73 20.98 1.29 -6.87
C VAL A 73 20.30 2.65 -7.02
N SER A 74 20.27 3.16 -8.24
CA SER A 74 19.59 4.42 -8.53
C SER A 74 18.07 4.27 -8.45
N ALA A 75 17.39 5.39 -8.23
CA ALA A 75 15.93 5.42 -8.13
C ALA A 75 15.23 5.00 -9.45
N LEU A 76 15.92 5.18 -10.59
CA LEU A 76 15.47 4.78 -11.92
C LEU A 76 15.70 3.29 -12.16
N MET A 77 16.84 2.74 -11.74
CA MET A 77 17.10 1.30 -11.81
C MET A 77 16.06 0.51 -11.00
N LEU A 78 15.78 0.97 -9.77
CA LEU A 78 14.74 0.35 -8.94
C LEU A 78 13.35 0.42 -9.60
N HIS A 79 13.05 1.51 -10.32
CA HIS A 79 11.78 1.64 -11.03
C HIS A 79 11.65 0.62 -12.16
N PHE A 80 12.66 0.51 -13.03
CA PHE A 80 12.63 -0.48 -14.12
C PHE A 80 12.62 -1.91 -13.59
N LYS A 81 13.43 -2.21 -12.57
CA LYS A 81 13.47 -3.55 -11.98
C LYS A 81 12.16 -3.92 -11.30
N ALA A 82 11.50 -2.98 -10.63
CA ALA A 82 10.19 -3.22 -10.06
C ALA A 82 9.12 -3.52 -11.12
N LEU A 83 9.17 -2.86 -12.28
CA LEU A 83 8.25 -3.13 -13.40
C LEU A 83 8.49 -4.52 -13.99
N ASP A 84 9.75 -4.89 -14.20
CA ASP A 84 10.17 -6.22 -14.68
C ASP A 84 9.64 -7.34 -13.77
N TYR A 85 9.82 -7.19 -12.45
CA TYR A 85 9.30 -8.13 -11.46
C TYR A 85 7.77 -8.16 -11.41
N ALA A 86 7.11 -7.02 -11.65
CA ALA A 86 5.66 -6.96 -11.72
C ALA A 86 5.13 -7.73 -12.92
N GLU A 87 5.76 -7.57 -14.08
CA GLU A 87 5.41 -8.25 -15.32
C GLU A 87 5.58 -9.77 -15.18
N GLN A 88 6.70 -10.21 -14.58
CA GLN A 88 6.93 -11.62 -14.24
C GLN A 88 5.90 -12.18 -13.24
N ALA A 89 5.38 -11.35 -12.35
CA ALA A 89 4.30 -11.70 -11.43
C ALA A 89 2.88 -11.56 -12.05
N GLY A 90 2.78 -11.27 -13.36
CA GLY A 90 1.51 -11.19 -14.09
C GLY A 90 0.79 -9.83 -14.00
N PHE A 91 1.45 -8.79 -13.50
CA PHE A 91 0.89 -7.44 -13.46
C PHE A 91 1.19 -6.66 -14.74
N SER A 92 0.16 -6.07 -15.34
CA SER A 92 0.34 -5.12 -16.44
C SER A 92 0.87 -3.77 -15.93
N ARG A 93 1.52 -3.00 -16.82
CA ARG A 93 1.99 -1.63 -16.52
C ARG A 93 0.88 -0.66 -16.12
N GLN A 94 -0.37 -0.94 -16.49
CA GLN A 94 -1.54 -0.17 -16.07
C GLN A 94 -1.89 -0.45 -14.60
N THR A 95 -1.66 -1.68 -14.13
CA THR A 95 -1.94 -2.11 -12.76
C THR A 95 -0.82 -1.72 -11.79
N PHE A 96 0.43 -1.82 -12.23
CA PHE A 96 1.59 -1.46 -11.43
C PHE A 96 2.54 -0.54 -12.20
N THR A 97 2.69 0.69 -11.71
CA THR A 97 3.49 1.74 -12.35
C THR A 97 4.82 2.02 -11.65
N ALA A 98 5.17 1.27 -10.60
CA ALA A 98 6.35 1.54 -9.76
C ALA A 98 6.48 3.04 -9.37
N SER A 99 5.35 3.67 -9.04
CA SER A 99 5.27 5.11 -8.79
C SER A 99 6.18 5.59 -7.66
N TRP A 100 6.47 6.90 -7.62
CA TRP A 100 7.26 7.51 -6.54
C TRP A 100 6.70 7.19 -5.14
N ALA A 101 5.38 7.19 -4.98
CA ALA A 101 4.72 6.88 -3.71
C ALA A 101 4.95 5.42 -3.31
N TRP A 102 4.86 4.49 -4.26
CA TRP A 102 5.20 3.09 -4.03
C TRP A 102 6.67 2.93 -3.65
N ARG A 103 7.58 3.57 -4.40
CA ARG A 103 9.04 3.50 -4.15
C ARG A 103 9.40 4.02 -2.76
N LYS A 104 8.84 5.16 -2.35
CA LYS A 104 9.02 5.69 -1.00
C LYS A 104 8.53 4.69 0.06
N GLY A 105 7.38 4.05 -0.18
CA GLY A 105 6.83 3.02 0.68
C GLY A 105 7.74 1.79 0.77
N PHE A 106 8.23 1.28 -0.36
CA PHE A 106 9.13 0.13 -0.46
C PHE A 106 10.41 0.36 0.35
N ILE A 107 11.08 1.50 0.12
CA ILE A 107 12.29 1.89 0.84
C ILE A 107 12.05 1.93 2.35
N LYS A 108 10.93 2.52 2.78
CA LYS A 108 10.56 2.63 4.19
C LYS A 108 10.24 1.27 4.82
N ARG A 109 9.48 0.40 4.13
CA ARG A 109 9.09 -0.93 4.62
C ARG A 109 10.30 -1.82 4.86
N HIS A 110 11.26 -1.80 3.93
CA HIS A 110 12.44 -2.67 3.96
C HIS A 110 13.68 -2.00 4.55
N ARG A 111 13.53 -0.83 5.19
CA ARG A 111 14.60 -0.07 5.84
C ARG A 111 15.82 0.12 4.93
N LEU A 112 15.58 0.31 3.63
CA LEU A 112 16.62 0.52 2.65
C LEU A 112 17.14 1.96 2.77
N SER A 113 18.46 2.15 2.75
CA SER A 113 19.06 3.47 2.60
C SER A 113 19.52 3.67 1.16
N CYS A 114 19.26 4.84 0.59
CA CYS A 114 19.82 5.25 -0.71
C CYS A 114 21.22 5.88 -0.57
N ARG A 115 21.78 5.98 0.64
CA ARG A 115 23.10 6.59 0.85
C ARG A 115 24.21 5.58 0.64
N ALA A 116 25.19 5.94 -0.18
CA ALA A 116 26.52 5.35 -0.12
C ALA A 116 27.17 5.74 1.22
N ARG A 117 28.02 4.87 1.78
CA ARG A 117 28.99 5.30 2.81
C ARG A 117 29.96 6.25 2.10
N THR A 118 29.92 7.52 2.47
CA THR A 118 31.00 8.48 2.19
C THR A 118 32.26 8.08 2.93
#